data_AF-A0A8X6PLK9-F1
#
_entry.id   AF-A0A8X6PLK9-F1
#
_cell.length_a   1.000
_cell.length_b   1.000
_cell.length_c   1.000
_cell.angle_alpha   90.00
_cell.angle_beta   90.00
_cell.angle_gamma   90.00
#
_symmetry.space_group_name_H-M   'P 1'
#
loop_
_entity.id
_entity.type
_entity.pdbx_description
1 polymer ?
#
loop_
_entity_poly.entity_id
_entity_poly.type
_entity_poly.pdbx_seq_one_letter_code
_entity_poly.pdbx_strand_id
1 'polypeptide(L)'
;EKKYEIEGYVPLLKWKKGRVPFDISRDVPPNMTKVILNAITCWNEDFGNCIEWVPRKKERDFVYFVKGSFCHSDIGRMKRMQLIVLNEANCNEKGFILHEMMHTVGFTHEHNRPDRDNYIKILFLNIPL
;
A
#
# COMPACT_ATOMS: atom_id res chain seq x y z
N GLU A 1 -7.06 -10.44 -28.02
CA GLU A 1 -8.14 -9.98 -27.14
C GLU A 1 -8.02 -8.48 -26.92
N LYS A 2 -9.15 -7.78 -26.83
CA LYS A 2 -9.23 -6.32 -26.89
C LYS A 2 -8.59 -5.68 -25.65
N LYS A 3 -7.55 -4.85 -25.86
CA LYS A 3 -7.08 -3.90 -24.86
C LYS A 3 -8.18 -2.87 -24.66
N TYR A 4 -8.80 -2.86 -23.49
CA TYR A 4 -9.59 -1.71 -23.05
C TYR A 4 -8.60 -0.58 -22.74
N GLU A 5 -8.34 0.28 -23.73
CA GLU A 5 -7.71 1.57 -23.49
C GLU A 5 -8.76 2.48 -22.87
N ILE A 6 -8.68 2.64 -21.55
CA ILE A 6 -9.49 3.59 -20.79
C ILE A 6 -8.84 4.96 -21.01
N GLU A 7 -9.47 5.83 -21.81
CA GLU A 7 -9.03 7.21 -21.98
C GLU A 7 -8.90 7.88 -20.59
N GLY A 8 -7.70 8.37 -20.28
CA GLY A 8 -7.41 9.06 -19.01
C GLY A 8 -6.61 8.27 -17.97
N TYR A 9 -6.21 7.02 -18.24
CA TYR A 9 -5.37 6.25 -17.32
C TYR A 9 -3.94 6.83 -17.25
N VAL A 10 -3.63 7.64 -16.23
CA VAL A 10 -2.25 7.98 -15.90
C VAL A 10 -1.57 6.69 -15.44
N PRO A 11 -0.53 6.20 -16.14
CA PRO A 11 0.08 4.93 -15.78
C PRO A 11 0.59 4.98 -14.34
N LEU A 12 0.17 4.01 -13.52
CA LEU A 12 0.69 3.83 -12.16
C LEU A 12 2.22 3.80 -12.22
N LEU A 13 2.86 4.69 -11.47
CA LEU A 13 4.32 4.72 -11.46
C LEU A 13 4.83 3.56 -10.62
N LYS A 14 5.76 2.80 -11.19
CA LYS A 14 6.45 1.71 -10.48
C LYS A 14 7.61 2.26 -9.65
N TRP A 15 7.90 1.60 -8.54
CA TRP A 15 9.09 1.85 -7.73
C TRP A 15 10.37 1.53 -8.52
N LYS A 16 11.32 2.46 -8.52
CA LYS A 16 12.55 2.33 -9.32
C LYS A 16 13.41 1.21 -8.71
N LYS A 17 13.85 0.28 -9.57
CA LYS A 17 14.66 -0.90 -9.17
C LYS A 17 13.98 -1.77 -8.09
N GLY A 18 12.65 -1.73 -7.99
CA GLY A 18 11.92 -2.49 -6.98
C GLY A 18 12.14 -2.03 -5.54
N ARG A 19 12.78 -0.88 -5.30
CA ARG A 19 13.05 -0.41 -3.93
C ARG A 19 11.98 0.57 -3.49
N VAL A 20 11.42 0.35 -2.31
CA VAL A 20 10.44 1.21 -1.63
C VAL A 20 11.10 1.82 -0.39
N PRO A 21 11.70 3.02 -0.51
CA PRO A 21 12.30 3.70 0.64
C PRO A 21 11.21 4.14 1.61
N PHE A 22 11.43 3.93 2.91
CA PHE A 22 10.47 4.36 3.93
C PHE A 22 11.12 5.08 5.12
N ASP A 23 10.35 5.96 5.74
CA ASP A 23 10.57 6.54 7.05
C ASP A 23 9.34 6.23 7.93
N ILE A 24 9.50 6.22 9.26
CA ILE A 24 8.39 6.07 10.22
C ILE A 24 8.31 7.34 11.06
N SER A 25 7.11 7.94 11.16
CA SER A 25 6.91 9.12 11.99
C SER A 25 7.16 8.82 13.47
N ARG A 26 7.69 9.81 14.18
CA ARG A 26 7.92 9.73 15.63
C ARG A 26 6.61 9.66 16.43
N ASP A 27 5.51 10.08 15.83
CA ASP A 27 4.18 10.04 16.44
C ASP A 27 3.53 8.65 16.34
N VAL A 28 4.15 7.72 15.60
CA VAL A 28 3.73 6.31 15.57
C VAL A 28 4.13 5.65 16.90
N PRO A 29 3.17 5.08 17.66
CA PRO A 29 3.44 4.46 18.95
C PRO A 29 4.47 3.32 18.85
N PRO A 30 5.32 3.09 19.89
CA PRO A 30 6.36 2.07 19.84
C PRO A 30 5.85 0.66 19.52
N ASN A 31 4.67 0.30 20.04
CA ASN A 31 4.05 -0.98 19.74
C ASN A 31 3.73 -1.10 18.23
N MET A 32 3.10 -0.09 17.64
CA MET A 32 2.80 -0.07 16.21
C MET A 32 4.06 -0.05 15.35
N THR A 33 5.09 0.71 15.75
CA THR A 33 6.39 0.69 15.07
C THR A 33 6.97 -0.73 15.00
N LYS A 34 6.83 -1.53 16.06
CA LYS A 34 7.25 -2.94 16.05
C LYS A 34 6.46 -3.78 15.05
N VAL A 35 5.15 -3.55 14.91
CA VAL A 35 4.31 -4.26 13.94
C VAL A 35 4.66 -3.84 12.51
N ILE A 36 4.91 -2.55 12.24
CA ILE A 36 5.38 -2.05 10.93
C ILE A 36 6.69 -2.73 10.54
N LEU A 37 7.68 -2.75 11.44
CA LEU A 37 8.97 -3.37 11.17
C LEU A 37 8.84 -4.88 10.94
N ASN A 38 7.97 -5.56 11.69
CA ASN A 38 7.67 -6.99 11.46
C ASN A 38 7.05 -7.21 10.06
N ALA A 39 6.06 -6.40 9.67
CA ALA A 39 5.46 -6.48 8.33
C ALA A 39 6.50 -6.27 7.22
N ILE A 40 7.41 -5.30 7.39
CA ILE A 40 8.51 -5.05 6.45
C ILE A 40 9.48 -6.23 6.37
N THR A 41 9.86 -6.81 7.51
CA THR A 41 10.71 -8.02 7.53
C THR A 41 10.03 -9.17 6.80
N CYS A 42 8.77 -9.47 7.14
CA CYS A 42 7.97 -10.53 6.51
C CYS A 42 7.86 -10.32 4.99
N TRP A 43 7.58 -9.09 4.55
CA TRP A 43 7.55 -8.76 3.13
C TRP A 43 8.90 -9.03 2.46
N ASN A 44 9.99 -8.54 3.05
CA ASN A 44 11.31 -8.65 2.44
C ASN A 44 11.82 -10.11 2.42
N GLU A 45 11.41 -10.95 3.36
CA GLU A 45 11.66 -12.39 3.33
C GLU A 45 10.98 -13.06 2.14
N ASP A 46 9.72 -12.74 1.89
CA ASP A 46 8.92 -13.37 0.83
C ASP A 46 9.18 -12.78 -0.57
N PHE A 47 9.43 -11.46 -0.66
CA PHE A 47 9.41 -10.70 -1.91
C PHE A 47 10.64 -9.80 -2.13
N GLY A 48 11.59 -9.73 -1.19
CA GLY A 48 12.70 -8.77 -1.21
C GLY A 48 13.70 -8.96 -2.36
N ASN A 49 13.69 -10.13 -3.02
CA ASN A 49 14.45 -10.36 -4.26
C ASN A 49 13.84 -9.66 -5.49
N CYS A 50 12.64 -9.08 -5.37
CA CYS A 50 11.91 -8.41 -6.44
C CYS A 50 11.47 -6.99 -6.02
N ILE A 51 10.77 -6.88 -4.90
CA ILE A 51 10.33 -5.61 -4.32
C ILE A 51 10.73 -5.56 -2.85
N GLU A 52 11.61 -4.62 -2.51
CA GLU A 52 12.24 -4.52 -1.20
C GLU A 52 11.89 -3.19 -0.52
N TRP A 53 11.40 -3.27 0.71
CA TRP A 53 11.19 -2.13 1.59
C TRP A 53 12.49 -1.81 2.34
N VAL A 54 12.98 -0.59 2.18
CA VAL A 54 14.32 -0.21 2.67
C VAL A 54 14.26 1.07 3.50
N PRO A 55 15.02 1.18 4.60
CA PRO A 55 15.14 2.44 5.31
C PRO A 55 15.64 3.53 4.36
N ARG A 56 14.91 4.64 4.32
CA ARG A 56 15.25 5.74 3.44
C ARG A 56 16.58 6.38 3.85
N LYS A 57 17.35 6.83 2.86
CA LYS A 57 18.56 7.63 3.06
C LYS A 57 18.37 9.04 2.53
N LYS A 58 18.27 9.19 1.21
CA LYS A 58 18.21 10.49 0.51
C LYS A 58 17.22 10.46 -0.67
N GLU A 59 16.48 9.36 -0.81
CA GLU A 59 15.53 9.18 -1.89
C GLU A 59 14.44 10.27 -1.83
N ARG A 60 14.16 10.91 -2.97
CA ARG A 60 13.13 11.95 -3.06
C ARG A 60 11.73 11.37 -2.96
N ASP A 61 11.53 10.24 -3.61
CA ASP A 61 10.28 9.48 -3.59
C ASP A 61 10.39 8.42 -2.49
N PHE A 62 9.49 8.45 -1.51
CA PHE A 62 9.54 7.57 -0.35
C PHE A 62 8.18 7.51 0.34
N VAL A 63 8.00 6.49 1.16
CA VAL A 63 6.81 6.27 1.98
C VAL A 63 7.07 6.80 3.38
N TYR A 64 6.11 7.50 3.97
CA TYR A 64 6.14 7.91 5.37
C TYR A 64 4.99 7.28 6.13
N PHE A 65 5.30 6.36 7.05
CA PHE A 65 4.30 5.77 7.92
C PHE A 65 3.90 6.78 9.00
N VAL A 66 2.61 7.05 9.13
CA VAL A 66 2.06 8.02 10.08
C VAL A 66 0.88 7.44 10.85
N LYS A 67 0.70 7.89 12.09
CA LYS A 67 -0.52 7.63 12.87
C LYS A 67 -1.65 8.52 12.35
N GLY A 68 -2.84 7.95 12.18
CA GLY A 68 -4.03 8.72 11.81
C GLY A 68 -5.33 8.04 12.23
N SER A 69 -6.45 8.54 11.70
CA SER A 69 -7.80 8.08 12.06
C SER A 69 -8.31 6.93 11.20
N PHE A 70 -7.69 6.66 10.05
CA PHE A 70 -8.09 5.61 9.11
C PHE A 70 -6.86 4.83 8.64
N CYS A 71 -7.09 3.82 7.80
CA CYS A 71 -6.05 3.00 7.20
C CYS A 71 -6.10 3.19 5.71
N HIS A 72 -5.02 3.70 5.15
CA HIS A 72 -5.00 4.09 3.74
C HIS A 72 -3.58 4.29 3.23
N SER A 73 -3.40 3.94 1.96
CA SER A 73 -2.25 4.29 1.14
C SER A 73 -2.67 4.65 -0.28
N ASP A 74 -1.81 5.44 -0.91
CA ASP A 74 -1.78 5.65 -2.35
C ASP A 74 -1.50 4.33 -3.12
N ILE A 75 -2.08 4.19 -4.31
CA ILE A 75 -1.83 3.02 -5.16
C ILE A 75 -0.61 3.28 -6.05
N GLY A 76 0.45 2.49 -5.85
CA GLY A 76 1.71 2.62 -6.57
C GLY A 76 2.61 3.75 -6.03
N ARG A 77 3.70 4.02 -6.75
CA ARG A 77 4.64 5.09 -6.38
C ARG A 77 4.05 6.45 -6.73
N MET A 78 4.07 7.37 -5.78
CA MET A 78 3.81 8.79 -6.04
C MET A 78 5.13 9.56 -6.17
N LYS A 79 5.05 10.76 -6.75
CA LYS A 79 6.22 11.66 -6.78
C LYS A 79 6.40 12.26 -5.39
N ARG A 80 7.63 12.31 -4.90
CA ARG A 80 7.99 12.80 -3.55
C ARG A 80 7.46 11.89 -2.44
N MET A 81 7.22 12.45 -1.26
CA MET A 81 6.66 11.74 -0.12
C MET A 81 5.22 11.30 -0.40
N GLN A 82 4.90 10.04 -0.08
CA GLN A 82 3.53 9.56 0.06
C GLN A 82 3.33 8.97 1.45
N LEU A 83 2.08 8.88 1.90
CA LEU A 83 1.76 8.42 3.25
C LEU A 83 1.22 6.99 3.22
N ILE A 84 1.60 6.22 4.24
CA ILE A 84 0.76 5.13 4.74
C ILE A 84 0.22 5.59 6.08
N VAL A 85 -1.09 5.79 6.15
CA VAL A 85 -1.79 6.20 7.37
C VAL A 85 -2.27 4.95 8.09
N LEU A 86 -1.93 4.82 9.37
CA LEU A 86 -2.32 3.69 10.20
C LEU A 86 -3.11 4.16 11.42
N ASN A 87 -4.30 3.60 11.59
CA ASN A 87 -5.08 3.74 12.81
C ASN A 87 -4.65 2.67 13.83
N GLU A 88 -4.43 3.10 15.07
CA GLU A 88 -3.95 2.23 16.15
C GLU A 88 -4.96 1.20 16.64
N ALA A 89 -6.24 1.54 16.63
CA ALA A 89 -7.30 0.61 17.03
C ALA A 89 -7.65 -0.38 15.91
N ASN A 90 -7.54 0.04 14.64
CA ASN A 90 -8.11 -0.71 13.52
C ASN A 90 -7.08 -1.40 12.63
N CYS A 91 -5.83 -0.93 12.58
CA CYS A 91 -4.81 -1.40 11.64
C CYS A 91 -3.46 -1.65 12.27
N ASN A 92 -3.42 -1.84 13.59
CA ASN A 92 -2.23 -2.22 14.31
C ASN A 92 -2.02 -3.76 14.32
N GLU A 93 -2.27 -4.39 13.18
CA GLU A 93 -2.00 -5.81 12.96
C GLU A 93 -1.23 -5.97 11.65
N LYS A 94 -0.36 -6.98 11.60
CA LYS A 94 0.55 -7.22 10.47
C LYS A 94 -0.18 -7.27 9.12
N GLY A 95 -1.35 -7.92 9.09
CA GLY A 95 -2.14 -8.09 7.86
C GLY A 95 -2.61 -6.76 7.25
N PHE A 96 -3.11 -5.84 8.08
CA PHE A 96 -3.54 -4.52 7.60
C PHE A 96 -2.36 -3.68 7.10
N ILE A 97 -1.21 -3.74 7.77
CA ILE A 97 -0.03 -3.01 7.31
C ILE A 97 0.47 -3.58 5.97
N LEU A 98 0.50 -4.91 5.82
CA LEU A 98 0.83 -5.56 4.54
C LEU A 98 -0.16 -5.19 3.44
N HIS A 99 -1.45 -5.03 3.75
CA HIS A 99 -2.47 -4.57 2.81
C HIS A 99 -2.17 -3.15 2.28
N GLU A 100 -1.85 -2.20 3.16
CA GLU A 100 -1.49 -0.84 2.73
C GLU A 100 -0.13 -0.80 1.99
N MET A 101 0.80 -1.68 2.36
CA MET A 101 2.04 -1.89 1.60
C MET A 101 1.76 -2.45 0.19
N MET A 102 0.80 -3.38 0.05
CA MET A 102 0.35 -3.89 -1.26
C MET A 102 -0.22 -2.78 -2.15
N HIS A 103 -1.04 -1.89 -1.60
CA HIS A 103 -1.51 -0.70 -2.31
C HIS A 103 -0.33 0.13 -2.81
N THR A 104 0.63 0.40 -1.93
CA THR A 104 1.82 1.21 -2.24
C THR A 104 2.67 0.64 -3.38
N VAL A 105 2.71 -0.67 -3.56
CA VAL A 105 3.44 -1.28 -4.69
C VAL A 105 2.62 -1.37 -5.98
N GLY A 106 1.31 -1.10 -5.91
CA GLY A 106 0.44 -0.89 -7.07
C GLY A 106 -0.79 -1.80 -7.15
N PHE A 107 -1.11 -2.58 -6.12
CA PHE A 107 -2.31 -3.42 -6.14
C PHE A 107 -3.56 -2.63 -5.74
N THR A 108 -4.68 -2.94 -6.38
CA THR A 108 -6.01 -2.46 -5.96
C THR A 108 -6.71 -3.56 -5.17
N HIS A 109 -7.85 -3.27 -4.56
CA HIS A 109 -8.67 -4.33 -3.94
C HIS A 109 -9.05 -5.38 -4.99
N GLU A 110 -9.03 -6.67 -4.61
CA GLU A 110 -9.27 -7.78 -5.55
C GLU A 110 -10.65 -7.70 -6.22
N HIS A 111 -11.65 -7.18 -5.51
CA HIS A 111 -12.98 -6.95 -6.07
C HIS A 111 -13.02 -5.83 -7.14
N ASN A 112 -11.91 -5.14 -7.44
CA ASN A 112 -11.83 -4.18 -8.54
C ASN A 112 -11.29 -4.80 -9.82
N ARG A 113 -10.97 -6.09 -9.81
CA ARG A 113 -10.50 -6.77 -11.01
C ARG A 113 -11.51 -6.66 -12.17
N PRO A 114 -11.03 -6.54 -13.43
CA PRO A 114 -11.91 -6.46 -14.59
C PRO A 114 -12.80 -7.70 -14.78
N ASP A 115 -12.37 -8.86 -14.28
CA ASP A 115 -13.08 -10.13 -14.38
C ASP A 115 -13.89 -10.50 -13.13
N ARG A 116 -13.98 -9.61 -12.13
CA ARG A 116 -14.63 -9.88 -10.84
C ARG A 116 -16.07 -10.40 -10.99
N ASP A 117 -16.79 -9.94 -12.01
CA ASP A 117 -18.23 -10.20 -12.16
C ASP A 117 -18.49 -11.67 -12.54
N ASN A 118 -17.43 -12.45 -12.85
CA ASN A 118 -17.47 -13.90 -12.98
C ASN A 118 -17.40 -14.65 -11.64
N TYR A 119 -16.96 -13.98 -10.56
CA TYR A 119 -16.65 -14.60 -9.27
C TYR A 119 -17.53 -14.07 -8.13
N ILE A 120 -17.90 -12.80 -8.19
CA ILE A 120 -18.65 -12.12 -7.14
C ILE A 120 -19.79 -11.29 -7.75
N LYS A 121 -20.83 -11.04 -6.95
CA LYS A 121 -21.89 -10.08 -7.25
C LYS A 121 -21.85 -8.94 -6.25
N ILE A 122 -21.72 -7.71 -6.73
CA ILE A 122 -21.83 -6.52 -5.89
C ILE A 122 -23.31 -6.21 -5.66
N LEU A 123 -23.75 -6.26 -4.40
CA LEU A 123 -25.10 -5.88 -4.00
C LEU A 123 -25.17 -4.37 -3.77
N PHE A 124 -25.18 -3.59 -4.85
CA PHE A 124 -25.08 -2.13 -4.79
C PHE A 124 -26.13 -1.45 -3.92
N LEU A 125 -27.34 -2.02 -3.80
CA LEU A 125 -28.41 -1.49 -2.93
C LEU A 125 -28.06 -1.54 -1.42
N ASN A 126 -27.06 -2.33 -1.04
CA ASN A 126 -26.61 -2.50 0.34
C ASN A 126 -25.34 -1.70 0.67
N ILE A 127 -24.81 -0.92 -0.28
CA ILE A 127 -23.64 -0.07 -0.05
C ILE A 127 -24.13 1.27 0.53
N PRO A 128 -23.63 1.71 1.70
CA PRO A 128 -23.97 3.02 2.26
C PRO A 128 -23.68 4.15 1.26
N LEU A 129 -24.54 5.16 1.27
CA LEU A 129 -24.36 6.40 0.50
C LEU A 129 -23.15 7.21 0.97
#